data_AF-A0A965B6C8-F1
#
_entry.id   AF-A0A965B6C8-F1
#
_cell.length_a   1.000
_cell.length_b   1.000
_cell.length_c   1.000
_cell.angle_alpha   90.00
_cell.angle_beta   90.00
_cell.angle_gamma   90.00
#
_symmetry.space_group_name_H-M   'P 1'
#
loop_
_entity.id
_entity.type
_entity.pdbx_description
1 polymer ?
#
loop_
_entity_poly.entity_id
_entity_poly.type
_entity_poly.pdbx_seq_one_letter_code
_entity_poly.pdbx_strand_id
1 'polypeptide(L)'
;SSEAADIVLTADRLDRLADAKLIARRSRRIAVQSAVIGMGLSLVAMGFAAVGLLPPAAGALLQEGIDLAVILNALRALRTDHAAMPVLGHHAEELVRRFAAEHERMRDDLSVLRDAAQQISAGERDAALTTLQAADTFLQDTLLPHEDAEDSTLYPALARPLGSAEATATMSRMHAEIHRLSTRLHSHREMAEAAGTVTLEQSDDLLACLYGLHALLCLHFVQEEENFFVLASSLADPSP
;
A
#
# COMPACT_ATOMS: atom_id res chain seq x y z
N SER A 1 -4.50 -30.48 18.37
CA SER A 1 -4.02 -29.28 19.08
C SER A 1 -2.64 -28.89 18.60
N SER A 2 -2.57 -27.92 17.71
CA SER A 2 -1.57 -26.84 17.64
C SER A 2 -1.78 -26.19 16.28
N GLU A 3 -2.69 -25.22 16.30
CA GLU A 3 -2.89 -24.18 15.32
C GLU A 3 -1.53 -23.56 14.95
N ALA A 4 -1.02 -23.90 13.78
CA ALA A 4 0.07 -23.16 13.17
C ALA A 4 -0.56 -21.94 12.49
N ALA A 5 -0.49 -20.80 13.18
CA ALA A 5 -0.84 -19.51 12.62
C ALA A 5 0.10 -19.22 11.44
N ASP A 6 -0.40 -19.48 10.24
CA ASP A 6 0.23 -19.12 9.00
C ASP A 6 0.08 -17.60 8.84
N ILE A 7 1.10 -16.86 9.26
CA ILE A 7 1.16 -15.43 9.00
C ILE A 7 1.53 -15.27 7.53
N VAL A 8 0.51 -15.15 6.67
CA VAL A 8 0.70 -14.81 5.27
C VAL A 8 1.18 -13.36 5.23
N LEU A 9 2.51 -13.19 5.13
CA LEU A 9 3.12 -11.88 4.93
C LEU A 9 2.75 -11.42 3.51
N THR A 10 1.74 -10.58 3.41
CA THR A 10 1.36 -9.91 2.17
C THR A 10 2.55 -9.10 1.65
N ALA A 11 2.81 -9.17 0.34
CA ALA A 11 4.00 -8.57 -0.30
C ALA A 11 4.20 -7.09 0.05
N ASP A 12 3.11 -6.36 0.27
CA ASP A 12 3.09 -4.94 0.66
C ASP A 12 3.84 -4.64 1.99
N ARG A 13 3.86 -5.60 2.93
CA ARG A 13 4.66 -5.45 4.16
C ARG A 13 6.14 -5.73 3.93
N LEU A 14 6.51 -6.53 2.93
CA LEU A 14 7.91 -6.87 2.65
C LEU A 14 8.66 -5.68 2.05
N ASP A 15 8.00 -4.89 1.20
CA ASP A 15 8.60 -3.70 0.58
C ASP A 15 8.81 -2.59 1.62
N ARG A 16 7.80 -2.31 2.47
CA ARG A 16 7.97 -1.39 3.61
C ARG A 16 9.01 -1.90 4.62
N LEU A 17 9.12 -3.22 4.81
CA LEU A 17 10.17 -3.83 5.64
C LEU A 17 11.55 -3.68 4.99
N ALA A 18 11.64 -3.75 3.65
CA ALA A 18 12.87 -3.55 2.91
C ALA A 18 13.35 -2.10 3.02
N ASP A 19 12.45 -1.13 2.85
CA ASP A 19 12.74 0.30 3.05
C ASP A 19 13.13 0.60 4.49
N ALA A 20 12.36 0.10 5.46
CA ALA A 20 12.70 0.23 6.88
C ALA A 20 14.06 -0.39 7.20
N LYS A 21 14.41 -1.52 6.57
CA LYS A 21 15.72 -2.18 6.74
C LYS A 21 16.86 -1.39 6.09
N LEU A 22 16.63 -0.75 4.94
CA LEU A 22 17.61 0.13 4.31
C LEU A 22 17.86 1.37 5.17
N ILE A 23 16.79 2.00 5.68
CA ILE A 23 16.87 3.12 6.63
C ILE A 23 17.62 2.69 7.90
N ALA A 24 17.24 1.56 8.50
CA ALA A 24 17.89 1.03 9.71
C ALA A 24 19.39 0.74 9.48
N ARG A 25 19.78 0.20 8.32
CA ARG A 25 21.19 -0.04 7.97
C ARG A 25 21.96 1.27 7.83
N ARG A 26 21.38 2.30 7.22
CA ARG A 26 21.98 3.63 7.10
C ARG A 26 22.12 4.28 8.48
N SER A 27 21.07 4.25 9.31
CA SER A 27 21.09 4.82 10.66
C SER A 27 22.13 4.11 11.54
N ARG A 28 22.20 2.78 11.48
CA ARG A 28 23.22 2.00 12.17
C ARG A 28 24.63 2.34 11.71
N ARG A 29 24.84 2.57 10.41
CA ARG A 29 26.16 2.99 9.88
C ARG A 29 26.59 4.33 10.45
N ILE A 30 25.69 5.33 10.44
CA ILE A 30 25.97 6.67 10.98
C ILE A 30 26.22 6.61 12.49
N ALA A 31 25.41 5.85 13.24
CA ALA A 31 25.59 5.66 14.67
C ALA A 31 26.93 4.99 15.02
N VAL A 32 27.30 3.91 14.31
CA VAL A 32 28.59 3.22 14.51
C VAL A 32 29.77 4.11 14.14
N GLN A 33 29.68 4.85 13.04
CA GLN A 33 30.72 5.84 12.69
C GLN A 33 30.89 6.89 13.79
N SER A 34 29.78 7.43 14.32
CA SER A 34 29.80 8.41 15.42
C SER A 34 30.45 7.83 16.67
N ALA A 35 30.08 6.60 17.05
CA ALA A 35 30.62 5.93 18.22
C ALA A 35 32.13 5.64 18.09
N VAL A 36 32.58 5.13 16.94
CA VAL A 36 34.00 4.83 16.70
C VAL A 36 34.85 6.11 16.70
N ILE A 37 34.38 7.16 16.03
CA ILE A 37 35.08 8.45 15.98
C ILE A 37 35.11 9.09 17.37
N GLY A 38 33.98 9.08 18.09
CA GLY A 38 33.87 9.60 19.46
C GLY A 38 34.79 8.88 20.43
N MET A 39 34.76 7.55 20.46
CA MET A 39 35.66 6.76 21.30
C MET A 39 37.14 7.01 20.96
N GLY A 40 37.48 7.12 19.68
CA GLY A 40 38.84 7.43 19.24
C GLY A 40 39.32 8.81 19.73
N LEU A 41 38.51 9.84 19.54
CA LEU A 41 38.80 11.20 20.03
C LEU A 41 38.96 11.25 21.55
N SER A 42 38.08 10.59 22.28
CA SER A 42 38.12 10.49 23.74
C SER A 42 39.39 9.80 24.24
N LEU A 43 39.79 8.68 23.64
CA LEU A 43 41.03 7.99 24.00
C LEU A 43 42.28 8.84 23.75
N VAL A 44 42.31 9.58 22.64
CA VAL A 44 43.40 10.52 22.33
C VAL A 44 43.45 11.64 23.37
N ALA A 45 42.30 12.27 23.68
CA ALA A 45 42.21 13.33 24.68
C ALA A 45 42.64 12.85 26.08
N MET A 46 42.18 11.67 26.50
CA MET A 46 42.60 11.04 27.76
C MET A 46 44.10 10.72 27.78
N GLY A 47 44.68 10.30 26.64
CA GLY A 47 46.11 10.07 26.51
C GLY A 47 46.93 11.34 26.79
N PHE A 48 46.55 12.47 26.18
CA PHE A 48 47.16 13.77 26.44
C PHE A 48 47.00 14.21 27.91
N ALA A 49 45.84 13.98 28.51
CA ALA A 49 45.61 14.28 29.92
C ALA A 49 46.49 13.43 30.85
N ALA A 50 46.67 12.13 30.56
CA ALA A 50 47.45 11.22 31.38
C ALA A 50 48.94 11.58 31.45
N VAL A 51 49.52 12.15 30.39
CA VAL A 51 50.90 12.65 30.38
C VAL A 51 51.02 14.11 30.85
N GLY A 52 49.94 14.70 31.36
CA GLY A 52 49.92 16.04 31.95
C GLY A 52 49.85 17.20 30.94
N LEU A 53 49.54 16.91 29.67
CA LEU A 53 49.46 17.92 28.60
C LEU A 53 48.11 18.66 28.55
N LEU A 54 47.10 18.19 29.30
CA LEU A 54 45.79 18.82 29.39
C LEU A 54 45.43 19.08 30.87
N PRO A 55 45.20 20.35 31.27
CA PRO A 55 44.65 20.67 32.57
C PRO A 55 43.26 20.05 32.77
N PRO A 56 42.89 19.58 33.98
CA PRO A 56 41.63 18.87 34.21
C PRO A 56 40.38 19.61 33.74
N ALA A 57 40.30 20.92 33.99
CA ALA A 57 39.15 21.73 33.58
C ALA A 57 39.03 21.86 32.05
N ALA A 58 40.15 22.01 31.35
CA ALA A 58 40.18 22.10 29.89
C ALA A 58 39.87 20.74 29.24
N GLY A 59 40.39 19.65 29.82
CA GLY A 59 40.07 18.29 29.39
C GLY A 59 38.58 17.97 29.50
N ALA A 60 37.94 18.38 30.60
CA ALA A 60 36.50 18.18 30.78
C ALA A 60 35.67 18.93 29.73
N LEU A 61 35.99 20.20 29.44
CA LEU A 61 35.30 20.98 28.41
C LEU A 61 35.50 20.40 27.00
N LEU A 62 36.71 19.94 26.69
CA LEU A 62 37.00 19.27 25.43
C LEU A 62 36.19 17.99 25.28
N GLN A 63 36.08 17.21 26.36
CA GLN A 63 35.33 15.96 26.38
C GLN A 63 33.82 16.19 26.17
N GLU A 64 33.24 17.18 26.84
CA GLU A 64 31.84 17.59 26.63
C GLU A 64 31.58 18.03 25.18
N GLY A 65 32.54 18.74 24.56
CA GLY A 65 32.47 19.14 23.16
C GLY A 65 32.50 17.95 22.19
N ILE A 66 33.33 16.94 22.49
CA ILE A 66 33.39 15.69 21.72
C ILE A 66 32.06 14.95 21.84
N ASP A 67 31.54 14.80 23.05
CA ASP A 67 30.29 14.08 23.31
C ASP A 67 29.09 14.77 22.63
N LEU A 68 29.00 16.10 22.68
CA LEU A 68 27.99 16.87 21.96
C LEU A 68 28.09 16.71 20.44
N ALA A 69 29.31 16.77 19.88
CA ALA A 69 29.51 16.58 18.44
C ALA A 69 29.10 15.17 17.98
N VAL A 70 29.39 14.14 18.78
CA VAL A 70 28.99 12.75 18.53
C VAL A 70 27.47 12.62 18.56
N ILE A 71 26.80 13.21 19.55
CA ILE A 71 25.34 13.21 19.65
C ILE A 71 24.73 13.91 18.43
N LEU A 72 25.18 15.11 18.07
CA LEU A 72 24.66 15.86 16.92
C LEU A 72 24.85 15.08 15.60
N ASN A 73 25.98 14.41 15.42
CA ASN A 73 26.20 13.58 14.23
C ASN A 73 25.35 12.29 14.23
N ALA A 74 25.11 11.69 15.40
CA ALA A 74 24.19 10.55 15.53
C ALA A 74 22.73 10.98 15.25
N LEU A 75 22.32 12.16 15.71
CA LEU A 75 21.01 12.76 15.44
C LEU A 75 20.81 13.10 13.95
N ARG A 76 21.89 13.28 13.16
CA ARG A 76 21.80 13.37 11.70
C ARG A 76 21.17 12.11 11.08
N ALA A 77 21.29 10.95 11.73
CA ALA A 77 20.61 9.73 11.30
C ALA A 77 19.08 9.79 11.49
N LEU A 78 18.59 10.64 12.39
CA LEU A 78 17.16 10.89 12.63
C LEU A 78 16.59 12.01 11.76
N ARG A 79 17.47 12.87 11.21
CA ARG A 79 17.17 13.66 10.01
C ARG A 79 17.20 12.75 8.79
N THR A 80 16.33 11.74 8.76
CA THR A 80 15.72 11.37 7.50
C THR A 80 15.03 12.62 7.00
N ASP A 81 15.36 13.08 5.80
CA ASP A 81 14.44 13.92 5.05
C ASP A 81 13.09 13.21 5.23
N HIS A 82 12.13 13.88 5.88
CA HIS A 82 10.76 13.70 5.42
C HIS A 82 10.90 14.12 3.98
N ALA A 83 11.13 13.14 3.08
CA ALA A 83 11.26 13.41 1.67
C ALA A 83 10.03 14.24 1.39
N ALA A 84 10.24 15.55 1.13
CA ALA A 84 9.15 16.47 0.93
C ALA A 84 8.29 15.78 -0.12
N MET A 85 7.09 15.36 0.29
CA MET A 85 6.25 14.50 -0.53
C MET A 85 6.16 15.18 -1.89
N PRO A 86 6.50 14.49 -2.98
CA PRO A 86 6.65 15.15 -4.26
C PRO A 86 5.32 15.78 -4.64
N VAL A 87 5.34 17.11 -4.79
CA VAL A 87 4.19 17.90 -5.21
C VAL A 87 3.69 17.32 -6.53
N LEU A 88 2.46 16.82 -6.55
CA LEU A 88 1.85 16.31 -7.77
C LEU A 88 1.70 17.46 -8.78
N GLY A 89 1.91 17.16 -10.06
CA GLY A 89 1.52 18.12 -11.10
C GLY A 89 -0.01 18.22 -11.17
N HIS A 90 -0.54 19.39 -11.55
CA HIS A 90 -1.99 19.65 -11.68
C HIS A 90 -2.74 18.55 -12.45
N HIS A 91 -2.12 17.97 -13.48
CA HIS A 91 -2.71 16.86 -14.24
C HIS A 91 -2.90 15.58 -13.41
N ALA A 92 -1.90 15.20 -12.61
CA ALA A 92 -1.99 14.03 -11.73
C ALA A 92 -3.04 14.24 -10.62
N GLU A 93 -3.17 15.46 -10.11
CA GLU A 93 -4.22 15.79 -9.13
C GLU A 93 -5.62 15.68 -9.71
N GLU A 94 -5.81 16.11 -10.97
CA GLU A 94 -7.08 16.00 -11.67
C GLU A 94 -7.45 14.53 -11.89
N LEU A 95 -6.47 13.70 -12.29
CA LEU A 95 -6.66 12.26 -12.42
C LEU A 95 -7.07 11.63 -11.08
N VAL A 96 -6.32 11.87 -10.00
CA VAL A 96 -6.65 11.33 -8.66
C VAL A 96 -8.06 11.74 -8.23
N ARG A 97 -8.45 13.01 -8.42
CA ARG A 97 -9.81 13.48 -8.10
C ARG A 97 -10.89 12.80 -8.93
N ARG A 98 -10.65 12.60 -10.22
CA ARG A 98 -11.59 11.93 -11.12
C ARG A 98 -11.80 10.47 -10.72
N PHE A 99 -10.70 9.71 -10.56
CA PHE A 99 -10.76 8.29 -10.21
C PHE A 99 -11.36 8.07 -8.81
N ALA A 100 -11.02 8.91 -7.82
CA ALA A 100 -11.66 8.86 -6.50
C ALA A 100 -13.19 9.08 -6.56
N ALA A 101 -13.67 10.00 -7.41
CA ALA A 101 -15.10 10.23 -7.59
C ALA A 101 -15.82 9.11 -8.38
N GLU A 102 -15.09 8.37 -9.21
CA GLU A 102 -15.58 7.16 -9.87
C GLU A 102 -15.72 6.02 -8.85
N HIS A 103 -14.72 5.82 -8.00
CA HIS A 103 -14.75 4.80 -6.94
C HIS A 103 -15.88 5.00 -5.94
N GLU A 104 -16.13 6.23 -5.48
CA GLU A 104 -17.23 6.50 -4.55
C GLU A 104 -18.58 6.10 -5.16
N ARG A 105 -18.77 6.27 -6.47
CA ARG A 105 -19.99 5.86 -7.17
C ARG A 105 -20.12 4.34 -7.27
N MET A 106 -19.03 3.64 -7.60
CA MET A 106 -19.05 2.19 -7.78
C MET A 106 -19.24 1.43 -6.46
N ARG A 107 -18.83 2.01 -5.33
CA ARG A 107 -18.99 1.41 -3.99
C ARG A 107 -20.44 1.06 -3.69
N ASP A 108 -21.36 1.95 -4.07
CA ASP A 108 -22.79 1.75 -3.83
C ASP A 108 -23.35 0.54 -4.59
N ASP A 109 -22.74 0.19 -5.72
CA ASP A 109 -23.17 -0.91 -6.59
C ASP A 109 -22.55 -2.27 -6.18
N LEU A 110 -21.52 -2.30 -5.34
CA LEU A 110 -20.83 -3.55 -4.93
C LEU A 110 -21.76 -4.55 -4.21
N SER A 111 -22.90 -4.09 -3.66
CA SER A 111 -23.84 -4.99 -3.01
C SER A 111 -24.46 -6.00 -3.97
N VAL A 112 -24.53 -5.69 -5.28
CA VAL A 112 -25.13 -6.56 -6.30
C VAL A 112 -24.49 -7.96 -6.34
N LEU A 113 -23.19 -8.05 -6.07
CA LEU A 113 -22.45 -9.32 -6.02
C LEU A 113 -22.91 -10.17 -4.83
N ARG A 114 -23.02 -9.56 -3.66
CA ARG A 114 -23.49 -10.22 -2.44
C ARG A 114 -24.97 -10.59 -2.55
N ASP A 115 -25.78 -9.72 -3.14
CA ASP A 115 -27.22 -9.93 -3.29
C ASP A 115 -27.50 -11.10 -4.26
N ALA A 116 -26.73 -11.23 -5.35
CA ALA A 116 -26.76 -12.42 -6.21
C ALA A 116 -26.37 -13.70 -5.45
N ALA A 117 -25.30 -13.65 -4.63
CA ALA A 117 -24.86 -14.79 -3.83
C ALA A 117 -25.93 -15.22 -2.81
N GLN A 118 -26.59 -14.25 -2.17
CA GLN A 118 -27.66 -14.49 -1.21
C GLN A 118 -28.84 -15.22 -1.87
N GLN A 119 -29.27 -14.78 -3.05
CA GLN A 119 -30.38 -15.42 -3.79
C GLN A 119 -30.06 -16.85 -4.21
N ILE A 120 -28.83 -17.11 -4.63
CA ILE A 120 -28.37 -18.48 -4.98
C ILE A 120 -28.38 -19.37 -3.74
N SER A 121 -27.85 -18.87 -2.62
CA SER A 121 -27.83 -19.60 -1.35
C SER A 121 -29.23 -19.87 -0.80
N ALA A 122 -30.19 -18.99 -1.05
CA ALA A 122 -31.60 -19.16 -0.70
C ALA A 122 -32.36 -20.12 -1.64
N GLY A 123 -31.76 -20.51 -2.76
CA GLY A 123 -32.39 -21.37 -3.77
C GLY A 123 -33.31 -20.63 -4.73
N GLU A 124 -33.30 -19.29 -4.73
CA GLU A 124 -34.11 -18.41 -5.58
C GLU A 124 -33.48 -18.27 -6.99
N ARG A 125 -33.28 -19.39 -7.69
CA ARG A 125 -32.42 -19.49 -8.88
C ARG A 125 -32.83 -18.60 -10.07
N ASP A 126 -34.13 -18.39 -10.26
CA ASP A 126 -34.62 -17.56 -11.37
C ASP A 126 -34.40 -16.07 -11.10
N ALA A 127 -34.62 -15.63 -9.85
CA ALA A 127 -34.29 -14.27 -9.42
C ALA A 127 -32.76 -14.05 -9.40
N ALA A 128 -32.01 -15.06 -8.98
CA ALA A 128 -30.55 -15.06 -8.96
C ALA A 128 -29.95 -14.82 -10.35
N LEU A 129 -30.53 -15.38 -11.42
CA LEU A 129 -30.03 -15.15 -12.78
C LEU A 129 -30.12 -13.67 -13.17
N THR A 130 -31.22 -12.99 -12.84
CA THR A 130 -31.37 -11.55 -13.11
C THR A 130 -30.34 -10.72 -12.35
N THR A 131 -30.13 -11.00 -11.06
CA THR A 131 -29.13 -10.26 -10.26
C THR A 131 -27.70 -10.60 -10.70
N LEU A 132 -27.43 -11.83 -11.10
CA LEU A 132 -26.15 -12.25 -11.68
C LEU A 132 -25.85 -11.53 -12.99
N GLN A 133 -26.85 -11.33 -13.85
CA GLN A 133 -26.72 -10.52 -15.07
C GLN A 133 -26.37 -9.07 -14.73
N ALA A 134 -27.06 -8.47 -13.75
CA ALA A 134 -26.74 -7.11 -13.30
C ALA A 134 -25.32 -7.00 -12.72
N ALA A 135 -24.90 -8.00 -11.94
CA ALA A 135 -23.54 -8.05 -11.39
C ALA A 135 -22.48 -8.16 -12.48
N ASP A 136 -22.66 -9.05 -13.47
CA ASP A 136 -21.74 -9.17 -14.59
C ASP A 136 -21.70 -7.91 -15.46
N THR A 137 -22.85 -7.28 -15.75
CA THR A 137 -22.89 -5.98 -16.44
C THR A 137 -22.11 -4.91 -15.69
N PHE A 138 -22.28 -4.81 -14.35
CA PHE A 138 -21.48 -3.88 -13.54
C PHE A 138 -19.97 -4.16 -13.68
N LEU A 139 -19.56 -5.42 -13.59
CA LEU A 139 -18.14 -5.78 -13.72
C LEU A 139 -17.58 -5.46 -15.10
N GLN A 140 -18.26 -5.87 -16.17
CA GLN A 140 -17.77 -5.75 -17.54
C GLN A 140 -17.83 -4.33 -18.09
N ASP A 141 -18.92 -3.60 -17.78
CA ASP A 141 -19.19 -2.31 -18.42
C ASP A 141 -18.75 -1.12 -17.57
N THR A 142 -18.48 -1.33 -16.27
CA THR A 142 -18.14 -0.26 -15.32
C THR A 142 -16.80 -0.51 -14.62
N LEU A 143 -16.66 -1.61 -13.90
CA LEU A 143 -15.50 -1.85 -13.04
C LEU A 143 -14.22 -2.15 -13.83
N LEU A 144 -14.21 -3.17 -14.70
CA LEU A 144 -13.00 -3.58 -15.41
C LEU A 144 -12.46 -2.47 -16.33
N PRO A 145 -13.29 -1.72 -17.09
CA PRO A 145 -12.80 -0.58 -17.85
C PRO A 145 -12.17 0.52 -16.99
N HIS A 146 -12.62 0.66 -15.74
CA HIS A 146 -12.05 1.61 -14.78
C HIS A 146 -10.68 1.16 -14.27
N GLU A 147 -10.54 -0.10 -13.83
CA GLU A 147 -9.25 -0.67 -13.40
C GLU A 147 -8.20 -0.61 -14.52
N ASP A 148 -8.60 -0.92 -15.77
CA ASP A 148 -7.75 -0.79 -16.95
C ASP A 148 -7.31 0.66 -17.19
N ALA A 149 -8.21 1.62 -16.95
CA ALA A 149 -7.89 3.05 -17.07
C ALA A 149 -6.94 3.52 -15.96
N GLU A 150 -7.05 2.98 -14.75
CA GLU A 150 -6.10 3.27 -13.67
C GLU A 150 -4.70 2.76 -13.99
N ASP A 151 -4.59 1.49 -14.40
CA ASP A 151 -3.31 0.86 -14.75
C ASP A 151 -2.64 1.54 -15.95
N SER A 152 -3.43 1.98 -16.95
CA SER A 152 -2.90 2.60 -18.18
C SER A 152 -2.69 4.11 -18.08
N THR A 153 -3.38 4.80 -17.18
CA THR A 153 -3.40 6.28 -17.13
C THR A 153 -2.97 6.83 -15.77
N LEU A 154 -3.60 6.40 -14.69
CA LEU A 154 -3.37 6.97 -13.35
C LEU A 154 -2.02 6.56 -12.79
N TYR A 155 -1.75 5.25 -12.69
CA TYR A 155 -0.52 4.74 -12.08
C TYR A 155 0.75 5.19 -12.82
N PRO A 156 0.78 5.24 -14.17
CA PRO A 156 1.91 5.84 -14.90
C PRO A 156 2.14 7.32 -14.57
N ALA A 157 1.06 8.10 -14.34
CA ALA A 157 1.17 9.50 -13.94
C ALA A 157 1.68 9.65 -12.49
N LEU A 158 1.42 8.67 -11.62
CA LEU A 158 1.86 8.64 -10.23
C LEU A 158 3.26 8.02 -10.02
N ALA A 159 3.79 7.28 -11.00
CA ALA A 159 5.06 6.55 -10.86
C ALA A 159 6.28 7.45 -10.58
N ARG A 160 6.32 8.68 -11.12
CA ARG A 160 7.40 9.63 -10.84
C ARG A 160 7.30 10.24 -9.43
N PRO A 161 6.15 10.76 -9.00
CA PRO A 161 5.94 11.17 -7.62
C PRO A 161 6.20 10.03 -6.62
N LEU A 162 5.68 8.83 -6.84
CA LEU A 162 5.82 7.74 -5.87
C LEU A 162 7.23 7.12 -5.82
N GLY A 163 8.17 7.58 -6.65
CA GLY A 163 9.58 7.18 -6.59
C GLY A 163 9.89 5.81 -7.22
N SER A 164 8.89 4.95 -7.47
CA SER A 164 9.04 3.72 -8.27
C SER A 164 7.69 3.20 -8.79
N ALA A 165 7.76 2.41 -9.87
CA ALA A 165 6.62 1.64 -10.38
C ALA A 165 6.24 0.44 -9.47
N GLU A 166 7.10 0.08 -8.51
CA GLU A 166 6.81 -0.99 -7.54
C GLU A 166 5.73 -0.56 -6.54
N ALA A 167 5.60 0.75 -6.27
CA ALA A 167 4.57 1.29 -5.38
C ALA A 167 3.14 0.97 -5.83
N THR A 168 2.89 0.89 -7.14
CA THR A 168 1.57 0.56 -7.71
C THR A 168 1.45 -0.91 -8.12
N ALA A 169 2.54 -1.68 -8.12
CA ALA A 169 2.56 -3.06 -8.59
C ALA A 169 1.68 -4.01 -7.77
N THR A 170 1.45 -3.72 -6.48
CA THR A 170 0.52 -4.51 -5.66
C THR A 170 -0.93 -4.30 -6.08
N MET A 171 -1.32 -3.06 -6.43
CA MET A 171 -2.65 -2.75 -6.93
C MET A 171 -2.89 -3.41 -8.29
N SER A 172 -1.95 -3.28 -9.24
CA SER A 172 -2.09 -3.94 -10.55
C SER A 172 -2.18 -5.48 -10.44
N ARG A 173 -1.57 -6.09 -9.40
CA ARG A 173 -1.77 -7.53 -9.12
C ARG A 173 -3.17 -7.85 -8.61
N MET A 174 -3.78 -6.95 -7.84
CA MET A 174 -5.17 -7.10 -7.40
C MET A 174 -6.14 -6.94 -8.58
N HIS A 175 -5.92 -5.97 -9.48
CA HIS A 175 -6.71 -5.83 -10.72
C HIS A 175 -6.65 -7.11 -11.55
N ALA A 176 -5.47 -7.71 -11.71
CA ALA A 176 -5.32 -8.98 -12.42
C ALA A 176 -6.14 -10.12 -11.77
N GLU A 177 -6.25 -10.14 -10.43
CA GLU A 177 -7.05 -11.12 -9.70
C GLU A 177 -8.56 -10.86 -9.86
N ILE A 178 -8.97 -9.59 -9.78
CA ILE A 178 -10.34 -9.15 -10.01
C ILE A 178 -10.77 -9.54 -11.42
N HIS A 179 -9.97 -9.20 -12.45
CA HIS A 179 -10.22 -9.59 -13.84
C HIS A 179 -10.36 -11.11 -14.00
N ARG A 180 -9.51 -11.92 -13.34
CA ARG A 180 -9.59 -13.38 -13.41
C ARG A 180 -10.91 -13.88 -12.85
N LEU A 181 -11.33 -13.38 -11.69
CA LEU A 181 -12.59 -13.76 -11.06
C LEU A 181 -13.80 -13.25 -11.85
N SER A 182 -13.75 -12.03 -12.38
CA SER A 182 -14.81 -11.45 -13.23
C SER A 182 -15.00 -12.25 -14.52
N THR A 183 -13.91 -12.69 -15.17
CA THR A 183 -13.99 -13.57 -16.35
C THR A 183 -14.65 -14.90 -16.00
N ARG A 184 -14.33 -15.48 -14.83
CA ARG A 184 -14.96 -16.71 -14.36
C ARG A 184 -16.45 -16.52 -14.10
N LEU A 185 -16.84 -15.41 -13.45
CA LEU A 185 -18.23 -15.08 -13.20
C LEU A 185 -19.01 -14.94 -14.52
N HIS A 186 -18.42 -14.25 -15.50
CA HIS A 186 -19.00 -14.08 -16.83
C HIS A 186 -19.30 -15.43 -17.51
N SER A 187 -18.34 -16.35 -17.50
CA SER A 187 -18.54 -17.70 -18.07
C SER A 187 -19.69 -18.44 -17.40
N HIS A 188 -19.83 -18.34 -16.08
CA HIS A 188 -20.96 -18.96 -15.39
C HIS A 188 -22.31 -18.28 -15.70
N ARG A 189 -22.32 -16.95 -15.81
CA ARG A 189 -23.52 -16.22 -16.22
C ARG A 189 -23.97 -16.65 -17.62
N GLU A 190 -23.06 -16.81 -18.57
CA GLU A 190 -23.36 -17.35 -19.91
C GLU A 190 -23.96 -18.77 -19.84
N MET A 191 -23.40 -19.64 -19.00
CA MET A 191 -23.94 -21.00 -18.79
C MET A 191 -25.35 -20.98 -18.18
N ALA A 192 -25.57 -20.12 -17.18
CA ALA A 192 -26.88 -19.97 -16.53
C ALA A 192 -27.93 -19.36 -17.49
N GLU A 193 -27.53 -18.42 -18.33
CA GLU A 193 -28.38 -17.83 -19.37
C GLU A 193 -28.79 -18.87 -20.42
N ALA A 194 -27.84 -19.69 -20.89
CA ALA A 194 -28.14 -20.78 -21.83
C ALA A 194 -29.09 -21.83 -21.22
N ALA A 195 -29.01 -22.07 -19.92
CA ALA A 195 -29.91 -22.96 -19.18
C ALA A 195 -31.23 -22.30 -18.76
N GLY A 196 -31.34 -20.98 -18.85
CA GLY A 196 -32.48 -20.19 -18.37
C GLY A 196 -32.60 -20.06 -16.85
N THR A 197 -31.65 -20.61 -16.08
CA THR A 197 -31.63 -20.55 -14.61
C THR A 197 -30.23 -20.90 -14.07
N VAL A 198 -29.92 -20.52 -12.83
CA VAL A 198 -28.67 -20.93 -12.18
C VAL A 198 -28.73 -22.42 -11.85
N THR A 199 -27.80 -23.20 -12.40
CA THR A 199 -27.78 -24.66 -12.21
C THR A 199 -27.21 -25.04 -10.83
N LEU A 200 -27.63 -26.19 -10.32
CA LEU A 200 -27.11 -26.73 -9.06
C LEU A 200 -25.61 -27.03 -9.11
N GLU A 201 -25.13 -27.54 -10.24
CA GLU A 201 -23.74 -27.94 -10.44
C GLU A 201 -22.77 -26.76 -10.34
N GLN A 202 -23.19 -25.57 -10.77
CA GLN A 202 -22.35 -24.37 -10.72
C GLN A 202 -22.54 -23.53 -9.45
N SER A 203 -23.55 -23.83 -8.61
CA SER A 203 -23.95 -22.97 -7.50
C SER A 203 -22.82 -22.75 -6.50
N ASP A 204 -22.10 -23.81 -6.11
CA ASP A 204 -21.00 -23.70 -5.14
C ASP A 204 -19.86 -22.83 -5.66
N ASP A 205 -19.53 -22.98 -6.95
CA ASP A 205 -18.46 -22.22 -7.59
C ASP A 205 -18.84 -20.75 -7.79
N LEU A 206 -20.10 -20.50 -8.15
CA LEU A 206 -20.64 -19.15 -8.28
C LEU A 206 -20.62 -18.41 -6.94
N LEU A 207 -21.03 -19.08 -5.86
CA LEU A 207 -20.99 -18.53 -4.51
C LEU A 207 -19.56 -18.16 -4.10
N ALA A 208 -18.60 -19.05 -4.34
CA ALA A 208 -17.19 -18.78 -4.08
C ALA A 208 -16.68 -17.57 -4.88
N CYS A 209 -17.07 -17.46 -6.16
CA CYS A 209 -16.68 -16.35 -7.02
C CYS A 209 -17.30 -15.02 -6.57
N LEU A 210 -18.61 -14.98 -6.31
CA LEU A 210 -19.34 -13.78 -5.91
C LEU A 210 -18.89 -13.22 -4.56
N TYR A 211 -18.80 -14.07 -3.53
CA TYR A 211 -18.29 -13.63 -2.23
C TYR A 211 -16.82 -13.25 -2.28
N GLY A 212 -16.02 -13.98 -3.07
CA GLY A 212 -14.61 -13.68 -3.30
C GLY A 212 -14.41 -12.31 -3.96
N LEU A 213 -15.14 -12.02 -5.04
CA LEU A 213 -15.15 -10.72 -5.71
C LEU A 213 -15.60 -9.60 -4.77
N HIS A 214 -16.72 -9.78 -4.07
CA HIS A 214 -17.22 -8.76 -3.15
C HIS A 214 -16.19 -8.41 -2.06
N ALA A 215 -15.59 -9.42 -1.42
CA ALA A 215 -14.58 -9.19 -0.40
C ALA A 215 -13.30 -8.54 -0.94
N LEU A 216 -12.83 -9.00 -2.11
CA LEU A 216 -11.64 -8.46 -2.77
C LEU A 216 -11.85 -7.00 -3.17
N LEU A 217 -13.02 -6.66 -3.74
CA LEU A 217 -13.37 -5.30 -4.17
C LEU A 217 -13.53 -4.35 -2.98
N CYS A 218 -14.18 -4.78 -1.90
CA CYS A 218 -14.25 -3.96 -0.69
C CYS A 218 -12.85 -3.64 -0.14
N LEU A 219 -11.95 -4.63 -0.11
CA LEU A 219 -10.58 -4.40 0.34
C LEU A 219 -9.81 -3.48 -0.61
N HIS A 220 -9.92 -3.72 -1.91
CA HIS A 220 -9.29 -2.94 -2.97
C HIS A 220 -9.65 -1.45 -2.87
N PHE A 221 -10.95 -1.13 -2.75
CA PHE A 221 -11.42 0.25 -2.66
C PHE A 221 -10.91 0.95 -1.39
N VAL A 222 -10.86 0.24 -0.26
CA VAL A 222 -10.31 0.79 0.99
C VAL A 222 -8.81 1.08 0.85
N GLN A 223 -8.04 0.16 0.26
CA GLN A 223 -6.59 0.35 0.05
C GLN A 223 -6.30 1.52 -0.90
N GLU A 224 -7.13 1.67 -1.93
CA GLU A 224 -7.03 2.76 -2.89
C GLU A 224 -7.33 4.12 -2.25
N GLU A 225 -8.38 4.22 -1.44
CA GLU A 225 -8.69 5.43 -0.69
C GLU A 225 -7.57 5.85 0.26
N GLU A 226 -6.96 4.91 0.98
CA GLU A 226 -5.82 5.22 1.84
C GLU A 226 -4.64 5.80 1.03
N ASN A 227 -4.36 5.21 -0.14
CA ASN A 227 -3.30 5.69 -1.03
C ASN A 227 -3.63 7.07 -1.62
N PHE A 228 -4.85 7.27 -2.12
CA PHE A 228 -5.29 8.57 -2.64
C PHE A 228 -5.39 9.63 -1.56
N PHE A 229 -5.81 9.30 -0.34
CA PHE A 229 -5.87 10.23 0.77
C PHE A 229 -4.47 10.70 1.18
N VAL A 230 -3.48 9.80 1.25
CA VAL A 230 -2.08 10.17 1.48
C VAL A 230 -1.55 11.09 0.38
N LEU A 231 -1.93 10.85 -0.88
CA LEU A 231 -1.55 11.69 -2.01
C LEU A 231 -2.28 13.04 -2.03
N ALA A 232 -3.57 13.09 -1.72
CA ALA A 232 -4.40 14.29 -1.74
C ALA A 232 -4.19 15.19 -0.52
N SER A 233 -3.93 14.62 0.66
CA SER A 233 -3.56 15.40 1.86
C SER A 233 -2.24 16.14 1.68
N SER A 234 -1.34 15.65 0.82
CA SER A 234 -0.14 16.39 0.41
C SER A 234 -0.43 17.64 -0.44
N LEU A 235 -1.64 17.76 -1.00
CA LEU A 235 -2.10 18.90 -1.80
C LEU A 235 -2.76 19.99 -0.96
N ALA A 236 -3.24 19.65 0.24
CA ALA A 236 -3.97 20.56 1.12
C ALA A 236 -3.05 21.40 2.03
N ASP A 237 -1.74 21.16 2.01
CA ASP A 237 -0.76 21.91 2.78
C ASP A 237 0.16 22.77 1.87
N PRO A 238 -0.34 23.89 1.33
CA PRO A 238 0.52 24.92 0.78
C PRO A 238 1.11 25.73 1.94
N SER A 239 2.01 25.13 2.72
CA SER A 239 2.72 25.89 3.75
C SER A 239 3.79 26.80 3.09
N PRO A 240 3.83 28.10 3.46
CA PRO A 240 4.48 29.20 2.74
C PRO A 240 6.02 29.29 2.83
#